data_AF-A0A7T5UJX8-F1
#
_entry.id   AF-A0A7T5UJX8-F1
#
_cell.length_a   1.000
_cell.length_b   1.000
_cell.length_c   1.000
_cell.angle_alpha   90.00
_cell.angle_beta   90.00
_cell.angle_gamma   90.00
#
_symmetry.space_group_name_H-M   'P 1'
#
loop_
_entity.id
_entity.type
_entity.pdbx_description
1 polymer ?
#
loop_
_entity_poly.entity_id
_entity_poly.type
_entity_poly.pdbx_seq_one_letter_code
_entity_poly.pdbx_strand_id
1 'polypeptide(L)'
;MPVDEAMRKWILDQYAAGFAQDQIRASLQQAGYDPRMADEVLGDVREEGVVEESARPEHAQAVAPAKKRGFNWTIVFAIVLVGVFVLALVFFTGFVNNLVASALRPYGFSS
;
A
#
# COMPACT_ATOMS: atom_id res chain seq x y z
N MET A 1 31.22 -3.11 2.38
CA MET A 1 31.00 -4.39 3.08
C MET A 1 30.20 -5.26 2.13
N PRO A 2 30.56 -6.53 1.89
CA PRO A 2 29.79 -7.41 1.00
C PRO A 2 28.40 -7.67 1.58
N VAL A 3 27.38 -7.82 0.72
CA VAL A 3 26.03 -8.21 1.12
C VAL A 3 26.06 -9.65 1.63
N ASP A 4 25.76 -9.87 2.90
CA ASP A 4 25.68 -11.20 3.49
C ASP A 4 24.45 -11.98 2.98
N GLU A 5 24.52 -13.31 3.05
CA GLU A 5 23.48 -14.19 2.50
C GLU A 5 22.12 -14.03 3.22
N ALA A 6 22.15 -13.70 4.51
CA ALA A 6 20.93 -13.41 5.27
C ALA A 6 20.28 -12.09 4.80
N MET A 7 21.08 -11.07 4.52
CA MET A 7 20.63 -9.80 3.96
C MET A 7 20.06 -9.97 2.55
N ARG A 8 20.74 -10.74 1.69
CA ARG A 8 20.24 -11.06 0.34
C ARG A 8 18.87 -11.74 0.42
N LYS A 9 18.73 -12.74 1.30
CA LYS A 9 17.45 -13.44 1.51
C LYS A 9 16.36 -12.50 2.02
N TRP A 10 16.70 -11.63 2.98
CA TRP A 10 15.75 -10.66 3.51
C TRP A 10 15.27 -9.66 2.46
N ILE A 11 16.17 -9.13 1.61
CA ILE A 11 15.81 -8.22 0.51
C ILE A 11 14.87 -8.89 -0.48
N LEU A 12 15.15 -10.15 -0.85
CA LEU A 12 14.32 -10.95 -1.76
C LEU A 12 12.96 -11.27 -1.15
N ASP A 13 12.89 -11.61 0.13
CA ASP A 13 11.63 -11.87 0.84
C ASP A 13 10.76 -10.60 0.87
N GLN A 14 11.35 -9.42 1.10
CA GLN A 14 10.60 -8.16 1.06
C GLN A 14 10.13 -7.82 -0.35
N TYR A 15 10.96 -8.09 -1.36
CA TYR A 15 10.56 -7.90 -2.76
C TYR A 15 9.43 -8.86 -3.15
N ALA A 16 9.49 -10.12 -2.74
CA ALA A 16 8.45 -11.13 -2.95
C ALA A 16 7.15 -10.79 -2.19
N ALA A 17 7.26 -10.17 -1.02
CA ALA A 17 6.12 -9.62 -0.27
C ALA A 17 5.49 -8.38 -0.95
N GLY A 18 6.07 -7.89 -2.05
CA GLY A 18 5.52 -6.79 -2.85
C GLY A 18 5.93 -5.41 -2.36
N PHE A 19 6.95 -5.30 -1.50
CA PHE A 19 7.49 -4.00 -1.12
C PHE A 19 8.18 -3.33 -2.30
N ALA A 20 7.91 -2.05 -2.50
CA ALA A 20 8.62 -1.29 -3.52
C ALA A 20 10.11 -1.19 -3.18
N GLN A 21 10.98 -1.23 -4.19
CA GLN A 21 12.44 -1.08 -4.03
C GLN A 21 12.83 0.15 -3.19
N ASP A 22 12.08 1.25 -3.27
CA ASP A 22 12.31 2.44 -2.45
C ASP A 22 12.07 2.20 -0.95
N GLN A 23 11.09 1.36 -0.60
CA GLN A 23 10.79 0.98 0.78
C GLN A 23 11.86 0.05 1.35
N ILE A 24 12.37 -0.87 0.52
CA ILE A 24 13.49 -1.75 0.90
C ILE A 24 14.75 -0.91 1.13
N ARG A 25 15.03 0.07 0.25
CA ARG A 25 16.14 1.02 0.43
C ARG A 25 16.01 1.84 1.70
N ALA A 26 14.83 2.38 1.98
CA ALA A 26 14.57 3.13 3.21
C ALA A 26 14.76 2.25 4.45
N SER A 27 14.34 0.98 4.39
CA SER A 27 14.48 0.02 5.50
C SER A 27 15.95 -0.35 5.75
N LEU A 28 16.74 -0.55 4.69
CA LEU A 28 18.19 -0.75 4.80
C LEU A 28 18.88 0.46 5.40
N GLN A 29 18.56 1.65 4.91
CA GLN A 29 19.11 2.90 5.43
C GLN A 29 18.76 3.12 6.90
N GLN A 30 17.53 2.79 7.31
CA GLN A 30 17.06 2.89 8.69
C GLN A 30 17.77 1.89 9.62
N ALA A 31 18.12 0.71 9.11
CA ALA A 31 18.90 -0.29 9.83
C ALA A 31 20.42 -0.03 9.79
N GLY A 32 20.87 1.08 9.19
CA GLY A 32 22.29 1.47 9.12
C GLY A 32 23.09 0.76 8.01
N TYR A 33 22.41 0.10 7.08
CA TYR A 33 23.01 -0.54 5.91
C TYR A 33 23.04 0.41 4.71
N ASP A 34 23.93 0.11 3.75
CA ASP A 34 24.02 0.86 2.52
C ASP A 34 22.80 0.56 1.62
N PRO A 35 21.97 1.56 1.26
CA PRO A 35 20.80 1.35 0.42
C PRO A 35 21.13 0.82 -0.98
N ARG A 36 22.38 0.99 -1.46
CA ARG A 36 22.82 0.46 -2.77
C ARG A 36 22.87 -1.06 -2.78
N MET A 37 22.90 -1.72 -1.61
CA MET A 37 22.84 -3.18 -1.49
C MET A 37 21.52 -3.77 -2.02
N ALA A 38 20.40 -3.03 -1.90
CA ALA A 38 19.14 -3.44 -2.53
C ALA A 38 19.23 -3.39 -4.05
N ASP A 39 19.94 -2.41 -4.61
CA ASP A 39 20.07 -2.25 -6.06
C ASP A 39 20.96 -3.35 -6.66
N GLU A 40 21.97 -3.83 -5.93
CA GLU A 40 22.81 -4.97 -6.34
C GLU A 40 22.01 -6.27 -6.35
N VAL A 41 21.27 -6.57 -5.27
CA VAL A 41 20.47 -7.81 -5.17
C VAL A 41 19.27 -7.83 -6.11
N LEU A 42 18.55 -6.70 -6.24
CA LEU A 42 17.36 -6.61 -7.10
C LEU A 42 17.71 -6.32 -8.57
N GLY A 43 18.90 -5.78 -8.83
CA GLY A 43 19.45 -5.61 -10.17
C GLY A 43 19.61 -6.95 -10.88
N ASP A 44 20.22 -7.92 -10.20
CA ASP A 44 20.39 -9.31 -10.68
C ASP A 44 19.03 -9.93 -11.08
N VAL A 45 18.01 -9.80 -10.22
CA VAL A 45 16.66 -10.37 -10.44
C VAL A 45 15.96 -9.73 -11.64
N ARG A 46 16.16 -8.42 -11.85
CA ARG A 46 15.57 -7.69 -12.97
C ARG A 46 16.22 -8.08 -14.30
N GLU A 47 17.53 -8.30 -14.32
CA GLU A 47 18.22 -8.76 -15.52
C GLU A 47 17.84 -10.19 -15.89
N GLU A 48 17.71 -11.12 -14.92
CA GLU A 48 17.20 -12.47 -15.18
C GLU A 48 15.78 -12.46 -15.78
N GLY A 49 14.88 -11.63 -15.26
CA GLY A 49 13.52 -11.50 -15.80
C GLY A 49 13.44 -10.88 -17.21
N VAL A 50 14.42 -10.06 -17.60
CA VAL A 50 14.50 -9.43 -18.94
C VAL A 50 15.13 -10.38 -19.97
N VAL A 51 16.04 -11.25 -19.55
CA VAL A 51 16.68 -12.23 -20.45
C VAL A 51 15.71 -13.36 -20.81
N GLU A 52 14.81 -13.77 -19.91
CA GLU A 52 13.80 -14.79 -20.22
C GLU A 52 12.73 -14.30 -21.22
N GLU A 53 12.44 -13.00 -21.22
CA GLU A 53 11.48 -12.38 -22.15
C GLU A 53 12.05 -12.11 -23.55
N SER A 54 13.39 -12.17 -23.70
CA SER A 54 14.08 -11.87 -24.96
C SER A 54 14.22 -13.08 -25.91
N ALA A 55 13.73 -14.27 -25.53
CA ALA A 55 13.93 -15.52 -26.29
C ALA A 55 12.67 -16.04 -27.04
N ARG A 56 11.62 -15.23 -27.22
CA ARG A 56 10.44 -15.61 -28.04
C ARG A 56 10.12 -14.56 -29.12
N PRO A 57 10.50 -14.80 -30.39
CA PRO A 57 10.29 -13.85 -31.48
C PRO A 57 8.88 -14.02 -32.08
N GLU A 58 7.83 -13.83 -31.28
CA GLU A 58 6.46 -13.95 -31.81
C GLU A 58 5.43 -12.95 -31.26
N HIS A 59 5.76 -12.07 -30.32
CA HIS A 59 4.82 -11.07 -29.82
C HIS A 59 5.36 -9.63 -29.91
N ALA A 60 5.31 -9.09 -31.13
CA ALA A 60 5.10 -7.65 -31.34
C ALA A 60 3.70 -7.23 -30.85
N GLN A 61 3.38 -7.45 -29.57
CA GLN A 61 2.16 -6.99 -28.96
C GLN A 61 2.44 -5.71 -28.18
N ALA A 62 1.95 -4.63 -28.77
CA ALA A 62 1.52 -3.40 -28.12
C ALA A 62 2.50 -2.81 -27.09
N VAL A 63 3.13 -1.72 -27.50
CA VAL A 63 3.59 -0.65 -26.61
C VAL A 63 2.46 -0.30 -25.62
N ALA A 64 2.46 -0.92 -24.44
CA ALA A 64 1.62 -0.51 -23.33
C ALA A 64 2.30 0.71 -22.69
N PRO A 65 1.69 1.90 -22.73
CA PRO A 65 2.32 3.09 -22.18
C PRO A 65 2.44 2.93 -20.66
N ALA A 66 3.68 3.09 -20.17
CA ALA A 66 4.09 3.27 -18.78
C ALA A 66 2.95 3.19 -17.75
N LYS A 67 2.71 2.00 -17.20
CA LYS A 67 1.89 1.85 -16.00
C LYS A 67 2.68 2.45 -14.84
N LYS A 68 2.60 3.79 -14.72
CA LYS A 68 3.07 4.59 -13.59
C LYS A 68 2.75 3.81 -12.33
N ARG A 69 3.73 3.65 -11.43
CA ARG A 69 3.55 3.16 -10.06
C ARG A 69 2.30 3.81 -9.48
N GLY A 70 1.18 3.12 -9.59
CA GLY A 70 -0.11 3.60 -9.17
C GLY A 70 -0.11 3.43 -7.67
N PHE A 71 0.22 4.49 -6.94
CA PHE A 71 -0.30 4.65 -5.60
C PHE A 71 -1.77 4.23 -5.66
N ASN A 72 -2.15 3.19 -4.93
CA ASN A 72 -3.49 2.60 -5.03
C ASN A 72 -4.51 3.58 -4.45
N TRP A 73 -4.81 4.63 -5.21
CA TRP A 73 -5.80 5.66 -4.90
C TRP A 73 -7.13 5.02 -4.57
N THR A 74 -7.46 3.90 -5.21
CA THR A 74 -8.66 3.09 -4.91
C THR A 74 -8.73 2.67 -3.44
N ILE A 75 -7.61 2.26 -2.82
CA ILE A 75 -7.56 1.86 -1.41
C ILE A 75 -7.73 3.08 -0.51
N VAL A 76 -7.08 4.20 -0.87
CA VAL A 76 -7.23 5.47 -0.12
C VAL A 76 -8.66 5.98 -0.19
N PHE A 77 -9.30 5.96 -1.36
CA PHE A 77 -10.70 6.32 -1.54
C PHE A 77 -11.63 5.41 -0.73
N ALA A 78 -11.35 4.10 -0.68
CA ALA A 78 -12.13 3.17 0.12
C ALA A 78 -12.03 3.49 1.63
N ILE A 79 -10.82 3.76 2.14
CA ILE A 79 -10.61 4.14 3.54
C ILE A 79 -11.33 5.46 3.87
N VAL A 80 -11.21 6.46 3.00
CA VAL A 80 -11.89 7.75 3.16
C VAL A 80 -13.41 7.57 3.16
N LEU A 81 -13.97 6.78 2.24
CA LEU A 81 -15.41 6.49 2.18
C LEU A 81 -15.91 5.79 3.44
N VAL A 82 -15.19 4.77 3.92
CA VAL A 82 -15.54 4.07 5.16
C VAL A 82 -15.48 5.03 6.35
N GLY A 83 -14.44 5.85 6.45
CA GLY A 83 -14.31 6.86 7.49
C GLY A 83 -15.47 7.86 7.50
N VAL A 84 -15.82 8.42 6.34
CA VAL A 84 -16.96 9.34 6.18
C VAL A 84 -18.28 8.65 6.56
N PHE A 85 -18.47 7.40 6.16
CA PHE A 85 -19.68 6.64 6.47
C PHE A 85 -19.84 6.38 7.98
N VAL A 86 -18.77 5.99 8.66
CA VAL A 86 -18.78 5.82 10.13
C VAL A 86 -19.08 7.15 10.83
N LEU A 87 -18.46 8.24 10.36
CA LEU A 87 -18.69 9.56 10.94
C LEU A 87 -20.14 10.02 10.75
N ALA A 88 -20.72 9.78 9.56
CA ALA A 88 -22.13 10.05 9.28
C ALA A 88 -23.07 9.23 10.17
N LEU A 89 -22.76 7.95 10.44
CA LEU A 89 -23.53 7.12 11.37
C LEU A 89 -23.52 7.66 12.80
N VAL A 90 -22.36 8.12 13.30
CA VAL A 90 -22.26 8.71 14.64
C VAL A 90 -23.08 10.00 14.73
N PHE A 91 -22.95 10.88 13.74
CA PHE A 91 -23.75 12.11 13.68
C PHE A 91 -25.24 11.83 13.55
N PHE A 92 -25.63 10.86 12.72
CA PHE A 92 -27.03 10.47 12.56
C PHE A 92 -27.60 9.90 13.86
N THR A 93 -26.85 9.04 14.55
CA THR A 93 -27.26 8.48 15.85
C THR A 93 -27.42 9.60 16.89
N GLY A 94 -26.47 10.53 16.96
CA GLY A 94 -26.57 11.70 17.84
C GLY A 94 -27.74 12.62 17.49
N PHE A 95 -28.00 12.84 16.20
CA PHE A 95 -29.12 13.64 15.71
C PHE A 95 -30.47 13.00 16.04
N VAL A 96 -30.62 11.69 15.83
CA VAL A 96 -31.82 10.94 16.21
C VAL A 96 -32.03 10.97 17.72
N ASN A 97 -30.98 10.76 18.51
CA ASN A 97 -31.06 10.88 19.97
C ASN A 97 -31.51 12.28 20.41
N ASN A 98 -31.02 13.33 19.74
CA ASN A 98 -31.41 14.70 20.03
C ASN A 98 -32.87 14.98 19.62
N LEU A 99 -33.33 14.47 18.46
CA LEU A 99 -34.73 14.55 18.04
C LEU A 99 -35.66 13.83 19.00
N VAL A 100 -35.31 12.61 19.40
CA VAL A 100 -36.09 11.82 20.37
C VAL A 100 -36.13 12.52 21.73
N ALA A 101 -34.99 13.05 22.21
CA ALA A 101 -34.95 13.81 23.45
C ALA A 101 -35.82 15.09 23.38
N SER A 102 -35.79 15.81 22.25
CA SER A 102 -36.63 17.01 22.05
C SER A 102 -38.11 16.66 21.91
N ALA A 103 -38.43 15.52 21.28
CA ALA A 103 -39.80 15.02 21.13
C ALA A 103 -40.36 14.45 22.43
N LEU A 104 -39.53 13.93 23.34
CA LEU A 104 -39.92 13.41 24.65
C LEU A 104 -39.98 14.49 25.75
N ARG A 105 -39.28 15.62 25.59
CA ARG A 105 -39.41 16.80 26.49
C ARG A 105 -40.86 17.23 26.78
N PRO A 106 -41.78 17.28 25.81
CA PRO A 106 -43.18 17.60 26.10
C PRO A 106 -43.98 16.47 26.78
N TYR A 107 -43.46 15.23 26.81
CA TYR A 107 -44.14 14.07 27.42
C TYR A 107 -43.69 13.75 28.86
N GLY A 108 -42.77 14.53 29.45
CA GLY A 108 -42.55 14.53 30.90
C GLY A 108 -41.89 13.30 31.52
N PHE A 109 -41.19 12.45 30.75
CA PHE A 109 -40.39 11.37 31.32
C PHE A 109 -39.03 11.89 31.82
N SER A 110 -39.05 12.50 33.01
CA SER A 110 -37.88 12.71 33.86
C SER A 110 -37.74 11.50 34.78
N SER A 111 -36.69 10.72 34.62
CA SER A 111 -36.14 9.86 35.68
C SER A 111 -34.62 9.93 35.63
#